data_AF-A0A3D0VTY3-F1
#
_entry.id   AF-A0A3D0VTY3-F1
#
_cell.length_a   1.000
_cell.length_b   1.000
_cell.length_c   1.000
_cell.angle_alpha   90.00
_cell.angle_beta   90.00
_cell.angle_gamma   90.00
#
_symmetry.space_group_name_H-M   'P 1'
#
loop_
_entity.id
_entity.type
_entity.pdbx_description
1 polymer ?
#
loop_
_entity_poly.entity_id
_entity_poly.type
_entity_poly.pdbx_seq_one_letter_code
_entity_poly.pdbx_strand_id
1 'polypeptide(L)'
;MIFIYLLTVACSGTNINIKEKSLKKDFIDKAITNDFSFLDKVDYSDLDRLIEEEYEGDDSGDTLIDVIATWDDNEVVSKFIESINRAVNRIDIDGFYDRIDEKIRRAASNKKRKIFIECLKKACLHKSINFIRASFEVVKSLSNEEFESLLHNCLRVEEGKEKVHFVYHMIEGDIYEALEYLFEKNKEKASLISDEIVKQILCLEYEKPGSCQGPLDLILTCKGKEYLQEHWINNDRLAKLIVEKRLVILGGNLIDFHTSSDVDVKKAIEHPELKDYLTRIGYKLNIPEA
;
A
#
# COMPACT_ATOMS: atom_id res chain seq x y z
N MET A 1 -29.78 32.38 -14.51
CA MET A 1 -29.27 32.97 -13.26
C MET A 1 -30.09 32.35 -12.14
N ILE A 2 -29.60 31.36 -11.37
CA ILE A 2 -28.46 31.39 -10.42
C ILE A 2 -28.71 32.42 -9.32
N PHE A 3 -28.71 31.91 -8.08
CA PHE A 3 -28.70 32.62 -6.78
C PHE A 3 -30.01 33.38 -6.49
N ILE A 4 -30.83 33.09 -5.48
CA ILE A 4 -30.57 32.78 -4.07
C ILE A 4 -31.83 32.02 -3.56
N TYR A 5 -31.75 30.70 -3.43
CA TYR A 5 -32.77 29.88 -2.76
C TYR A 5 -32.13 28.91 -1.75
N LEU A 6 -30.96 29.28 -1.25
CA LEU A 6 -30.16 28.50 -0.30
C LEU A 6 -29.88 29.31 0.96
N LEU A 7 -30.94 29.73 1.64
CA LEU A 7 -30.91 29.89 3.09
C LEU A 7 -32.23 29.35 3.65
N THR A 8 -32.06 28.48 4.64
CA THR A 8 -33.04 27.91 5.58
C THR A 8 -33.86 26.70 5.13
N VAL A 9 -33.25 25.51 5.18
CA VAL A 9 -33.83 24.35 5.91
C VAL A 9 -32.67 23.58 6.56
N ALA A 10 -32.67 23.53 7.90
CA ALA A 10 -31.91 22.64 8.81
C ALA A 10 -30.39 22.47 8.54
N CYS A 11 -29.46 23.10 9.28
CA CYS A 11 -29.26 22.90 10.73
C CYS A 11 -29.61 21.50 11.24
N SER A 12 -29.17 20.48 10.51
CA SER A 12 -28.62 19.29 11.13
C SER A 12 -27.26 19.11 10.50
N GLY A 13 -26.21 19.64 11.16
CA GLY A 13 -24.87 19.10 10.93
C GLY A 13 -25.00 17.60 11.12
N THR A 14 -24.92 16.84 10.03
CA THR A 14 -24.89 15.39 10.11
C THR A 14 -23.62 15.06 10.85
N ASN A 15 -23.83 14.77 12.13
CA ASN A 15 -22.91 14.12 13.05
C ASN A 15 -21.96 13.23 12.25
N ILE A 16 -20.75 13.73 12.02
CA ILE A 16 -19.58 12.87 12.08
C ILE A 16 -19.64 12.36 13.52
N ASN A 17 -20.25 11.19 13.70
CA ASN A 17 -20.36 10.52 14.97
C ASN A 17 -18.92 10.26 15.41
N ILE A 18 -18.38 11.22 16.16
CA ILE A 18 -17.28 11.02 17.09
C ILE A 18 -17.85 10.01 18.09
N LYS A 19 -17.71 8.72 17.76
CA LYS A 19 -17.84 7.63 18.74
C LYS A 19 -16.55 7.63 19.54
N GLU A 20 -16.51 8.53 20.51
CA GLU A 20 -15.66 8.44 21.68
C GLU A 20 -16.30 7.48 22.71
N LYS A 21 -15.43 6.73 23.42
CA LYS A 21 -15.62 5.83 24.58
C LYS A 21 -15.81 4.34 24.23
N SER A 22 -15.06 3.40 24.81
CA SER A 22 -13.94 3.45 25.77
C SER A 22 -13.32 2.05 25.91
N LEU A 23 -12.00 1.96 25.85
CA LEU A 23 -11.17 0.76 25.96
C LEU A 23 -10.78 0.40 27.40
N LYS A 24 -10.19 -0.79 27.57
CA LYS A 24 -9.18 -1.05 28.58
C LYS A 24 -7.81 -1.20 27.90
N LYS A 25 -6.74 -0.44 28.18
CA LYS A 25 -6.67 0.91 28.77
C LYS A 25 -5.38 1.70 28.43
N ASP A 26 -4.28 1.10 27.93
CA ASP A 26 -2.98 1.79 28.10
C ASP A 26 -2.21 2.20 26.84
N PHE A 27 -2.34 1.51 25.69
CA PHE A 27 -1.56 1.90 24.50
C PHE A 27 -2.40 2.62 23.44
N ILE A 28 -3.53 2.06 23.02
CA ILE A 28 -4.41 2.71 22.03
C ILE A 28 -5.09 3.95 22.65
N ASP A 29 -5.54 3.88 23.91
CA ASP A 29 -6.08 5.05 24.61
C ASP A 29 -5.05 6.18 24.77
N LYS A 30 -3.78 5.85 25.07
CA LYS A 30 -2.72 6.85 25.14
C LYS A 30 -2.29 7.37 23.77
N ALA A 31 -2.41 6.57 22.71
CA ALA A 31 -2.23 7.04 21.33
C ALA A 31 -3.23 8.15 21.00
N ILE A 32 -4.51 7.90 21.29
CA ILE A 32 -5.61 8.83 21.01
C ILE A 32 -5.55 10.07 21.90
N THR A 33 -5.17 9.93 23.18
CA THR A 33 -5.25 11.04 24.16
C THR A 33 -3.94 11.80 24.38
N ASN A 34 -2.77 11.19 24.17
CA ASN A 34 -1.46 11.74 24.56
C ASN A 34 -0.43 11.73 23.41
N ASP A 35 -0.88 11.85 22.16
CA ASP A 35 -0.01 12.02 20.99
C ASP A 35 1.13 11.00 20.93
N PHE A 36 0.78 9.72 21.16
CA PHE A 36 1.70 8.59 21.16
C PHE A 36 2.93 8.69 22.12
N SER A 37 2.91 9.59 23.10
CA SER A 37 3.99 9.76 24.11
C SER A 37 4.25 8.54 25.00
N PHE A 38 3.32 7.61 25.07
CA PHE A 38 3.53 6.36 25.80
C PHE A 38 4.59 5.47 25.16
N LEU A 39 4.80 5.60 23.84
CA LEU A 39 5.75 4.79 23.10
C LEU A 39 7.16 4.91 23.69
N ASP A 40 7.48 6.07 24.27
CA ASP A 40 8.74 6.38 24.95
C ASP A 40 9.05 5.46 26.14
N LYS A 41 8.03 4.81 26.70
CA LYS A 41 8.12 3.94 27.89
C LYS A 41 8.04 2.45 27.58
N VAL A 42 7.85 2.06 26.32
CA VAL A 42 7.75 0.66 25.89
C VAL A 42 9.07 -0.07 26.17
N ASP A 43 8.97 -1.25 26.80
CA ASP A 43 10.08 -2.19 26.98
C ASP A 43 9.91 -3.48 26.16
N TYR A 44 10.85 -4.41 26.29
CA TYR A 44 10.84 -5.65 25.51
C TYR A 44 9.64 -6.57 25.83
N SER A 45 9.13 -6.52 27.06
CA SER A 45 7.98 -7.33 27.51
C SER A 45 6.66 -6.82 26.93
N ASP A 46 6.58 -5.54 26.59
CA ASP A 46 5.41 -4.92 25.96
C ASP A 46 5.31 -5.20 24.46
N LEU A 47 6.38 -5.66 23.81
CA LEU A 47 6.45 -5.75 22.35
C LEU A 47 5.39 -6.64 21.69
N ASP A 48 5.00 -7.75 22.34
CA ASP A 48 3.95 -8.63 21.79
C ASP A 48 2.57 -7.94 21.89
N ARG A 49 2.35 -7.19 22.98
CA ARG A 49 1.10 -6.44 23.19
C ARG A 49 0.93 -5.31 22.19
N LEU A 50 2.02 -4.69 21.72
CA LEU A 50 1.93 -3.65 20.68
C LEU A 50 1.32 -4.17 19.37
N ILE A 51 1.41 -5.48 19.11
CA ILE A 51 0.94 -6.09 17.86
C ILE A 51 -0.34 -6.92 18.02
N GLU A 52 -0.60 -7.44 19.22
CA GLU A 52 -1.70 -8.38 19.51
C GLU A 52 -2.86 -7.76 20.31
N GLU A 53 -2.68 -6.60 20.95
CA GLU A 53 -3.73 -5.97 21.77
C GLU A 53 -4.80 -5.32 20.87
N GLU A 54 -5.97 -5.94 20.81
CA GLU A 54 -7.15 -5.48 20.04
C GLU A 54 -8.00 -4.48 20.83
N TYR A 55 -8.72 -3.63 20.10
CA TYR A 55 -9.66 -2.64 20.63
C TYR A 55 -10.95 -3.32 21.14
N GLU A 56 -11.11 -3.47 22.46
CA GLU A 56 -12.40 -3.87 23.05
C GLU A 56 -13.40 -2.71 22.99
N GLY A 57 -14.28 -2.71 21.98
CA GLY A 57 -15.37 -1.72 21.85
C GLY A 57 -15.91 -1.48 20.44
N ASP A 58 -15.28 -2.08 19.43
CA ASP A 58 -15.77 -2.17 18.05
C ASP A 58 -15.78 -3.66 17.67
N ASP A 59 -16.75 -4.07 16.84
CA ASP A 59 -16.79 -5.43 16.29
C ASP A 59 -15.63 -5.66 15.27
N SER A 60 -14.82 -4.62 14.99
CA SER A 60 -13.71 -4.63 14.03
C SER A 60 -12.46 -5.38 14.50
N GLY A 61 -12.17 -5.42 15.81
CA GLY A 61 -10.97 -6.05 16.37
C GLY A 61 -9.65 -5.33 16.02
N ASP A 62 -9.68 -4.01 15.83
CA ASP A 62 -8.50 -3.25 15.38
C ASP A 62 -7.38 -3.20 16.45
N THR A 63 -6.14 -3.37 16.03
CA THR A 63 -4.94 -3.29 16.89
C THR A 63 -4.30 -1.90 16.85
N LEU A 64 -3.31 -1.63 17.72
CA LEU A 64 -2.53 -0.38 17.64
C LEU A 64 -1.85 -0.21 16.27
N ILE A 65 -1.39 -1.30 15.64
CA ILE A 65 -0.81 -1.24 14.30
C ILE A 65 -1.87 -0.83 13.28
N ASP A 66 -3.10 -1.34 13.41
CA ASP A 66 -4.20 -0.94 12.51
C ASP A 66 -4.45 0.57 12.63
N VAL A 67 -4.56 1.11 13.86
CA VAL A 67 -4.74 2.54 14.09
C VAL A 67 -3.60 3.38 13.48
N ILE A 68 -2.34 3.00 13.72
CA ILE A 68 -1.18 3.70 13.17
C ILE A 68 -1.16 3.59 11.65
N ALA A 69 -1.48 2.42 11.09
CA ALA A 69 -1.50 2.19 9.65
C ALA A 69 -2.59 2.99 8.95
N THR A 70 -3.76 3.12 9.57
CA THR A 70 -4.87 3.95 9.07
C THR A 70 -4.54 5.44 9.08
N TRP A 71 -3.79 5.94 10.07
CA TRP A 71 -3.36 7.35 10.10
C TRP A 71 -2.17 7.60 9.16
N ASP A 72 -1.20 6.68 9.14
CA ASP A 72 0.04 6.72 8.34
C ASP A 72 0.78 8.07 8.45
N ASP A 73 0.71 8.70 9.61
CA ASP A 73 1.48 9.91 9.90
C ASP A 73 2.96 9.56 10.07
N ASN A 74 3.83 10.31 9.39
CA ASN A 74 5.25 10.00 9.33
C ASN A 74 5.94 10.13 10.70
N GLU A 75 5.56 11.10 11.53
CA GLU A 75 6.14 11.28 12.86
C GLU A 75 5.71 10.14 13.80
N VAL A 76 4.43 9.78 13.77
CA VAL A 76 3.86 8.68 14.56
C VAL A 76 4.50 7.34 14.17
N VAL A 77 4.56 7.03 12.87
CA VAL A 77 5.20 5.81 12.35
C VAL A 77 6.67 5.75 12.78
N SER A 78 7.41 6.84 12.60
CA SER A 78 8.83 6.90 12.98
C SER A 78 9.03 6.64 14.47
N LYS A 79 8.23 7.28 15.33
CA LYS A 79 8.26 7.09 16.79
C LYS A 79 7.94 5.65 17.20
N PHE A 80 7.00 5.00 16.52
CA PHE A 80 6.65 3.60 16.75
C PHE A 80 7.82 2.66 16.40
N ILE A 81 8.42 2.84 15.22
CA ILE A 81 9.60 2.06 14.79
C ILE A 81 10.78 2.24 15.76
N GLU A 82 11.09 3.48 16.15
CA GLU A 82 12.14 3.79 17.12
C GLU A 82 11.90 3.12 18.47
N SER A 83 10.65 3.05 18.90
CA SER A 83 10.29 2.45 20.18
C SER A 83 10.50 0.95 20.20
N ILE A 84 10.16 0.25 19.11
CA ILE A 84 10.49 -1.17 18.95
C ILE A 84 12.01 -1.38 18.93
N ASN A 85 12.74 -0.57 18.15
CA ASN A 85 14.20 -0.65 18.06
C ASN A 85 14.86 -0.46 19.43
N ARG A 86 14.43 0.56 20.18
CA ARG A 86 14.92 0.87 21.52
C ARG A 86 14.63 -0.26 22.51
N ALA A 87 13.41 -0.79 22.52
CA ALA A 87 13.02 -1.88 23.41
C ALA A 87 13.86 -3.15 23.18
N VAL A 88 14.16 -3.48 21.92
CA VAL A 88 15.02 -4.61 21.56
C VAL A 88 16.49 -4.35 21.96
N ASN A 89 17.02 -3.17 21.65
CA ASN A 89 18.43 -2.83 21.90
C ASN A 89 18.76 -2.65 23.39
N ARG A 90 17.78 -2.32 24.25
CA ARG A 90 18.03 -2.18 25.71
C ARG A 90 18.35 -3.51 26.39
N ILE A 91 17.88 -4.64 25.86
CA ILE A 91 18.32 -5.97 26.31
C ILE A 91 19.84 -6.12 26.16
N ASP A 92 20.41 -5.48 25.14
CA ASP A 92 21.85 -5.53 24.90
C ASP A 92 22.68 -4.71 25.89
N ILE A 93 22.06 -3.80 26.65
CA ILE A 93 22.74 -2.86 27.54
C ILE A 93 22.68 -3.34 29.00
N ASP A 94 21.55 -3.90 29.44
CA ASP A 94 21.37 -4.36 30.82
C ASP A 94 22.04 -5.72 31.11
N GLY A 95 22.53 -6.40 30.07
CA GLY A 95 23.39 -7.58 30.15
C GLY A 95 24.85 -7.23 29.90
N PHE A 96 25.62 -7.02 30.98
CA PHE A 96 27.09 -6.87 31.04
C PHE A 96 27.81 -7.31 29.74
N TYR A 97 28.43 -6.33 29.07
CA TYR A 97 28.94 -6.28 27.69
C TYR A 97 29.72 -7.47 27.11
N ASP A 98 30.03 -8.51 27.88
CA ASP A 98 30.89 -9.63 27.44
C ASP A 98 30.18 -10.98 27.28
N ARG A 99 28.92 -11.15 27.70
CA ARG A 99 28.21 -12.45 27.57
C ARG A 99 26.69 -12.34 27.43
N ILE A 100 26.22 -11.58 26.46
CA ILE A 100 24.87 -11.86 25.98
C ILE A 100 24.96 -13.15 25.18
N ASP A 101 24.31 -14.19 25.72
CA ASP A 101 24.17 -15.47 25.04
C ASP A 101 23.67 -15.18 23.61
N GLU A 102 24.41 -15.64 22.62
CA GLU A 102 24.05 -15.57 21.20
C GLU A 102 22.60 -16.03 20.96
N LYS A 103 22.10 -16.95 21.80
CA LYS A 103 20.71 -17.38 21.82
C LYS A 103 19.72 -16.26 22.12
N ILE A 104 20.03 -15.38 23.08
CA ILE A 104 19.18 -14.23 23.46
C ILE A 104 19.17 -13.19 22.34
N ARG A 105 20.33 -12.89 21.74
CA ARG A 105 20.42 -11.96 20.59
C ARG A 105 19.61 -12.45 19.41
N ARG A 106 19.71 -13.74 19.08
CA ARG A 106 18.90 -14.36 18.02
C ARG A 106 17.42 -14.31 18.34
N ALA A 107 17.02 -14.59 19.58
CA ALA A 107 15.63 -14.51 19.99
C ALA A 107 15.07 -13.08 19.85
N ALA A 108 15.82 -12.08 20.30
CA ALA A 108 15.45 -10.67 20.20
C ALA A 108 15.36 -10.19 18.74
N SER A 109 16.33 -10.58 17.89
CA SER A 109 16.29 -10.29 16.46
C SER A 109 15.12 -10.97 15.75
N ASN A 110 14.80 -12.22 16.10
CA ASN A 110 13.66 -12.95 15.55
C ASN A 110 12.34 -12.32 15.97
N LYS A 111 12.21 -11.92 17.25
CA LYS A 111 11.04 -11.21 17.77
C LYS A 111 10.84 -9.89 17.04
N LYS A 112 11.92 -9.10 16.91
CA LYS A 112 11.93 -7.87 16.13
C LYS A 112 11.42 -8.12 14.72
N ARG A 113 12.01 -9.07 14.00
CA ARG A 113 11.57 -9.41 12.63
C ARG A 113 10.10 -9.79 12.58
N LYS A 114 9.60 -10.62 13.50
CA LYS A 114 8.18 -11.03 13.57
C LYS A 114 7.26 -9.81 13.70
N ILE A 115 7.59 -8.86 14.57
CA ILE A 115 6.83 -7.63 14.78
C ILE A 115 6.77 -6.80 13.50
N PHE A 116 7.91 -6.57 12.84
CA PHE A 116 7.94 -5.79 11.61
C PHE A 116 7.25 -6.47 10.42
N ILE A 117 7.23 -7.80 10.37
CA ILE A 117 6.41 -8.54 9.38
C ILE A 117 4.92 -8.32 9.64
N GLU A 118 4.49 -8.31 10.90
CA GLU A 118 3.09 -8.01 11.23
C GLU A 118 2.74 -6.55 10.91
N CYS A 119 3.66 -5.61 11.19
CA CYS A 119 3.53 -4.22 10.76
C CYS A 119 3.35 -4.12 9.24
N LEU A 120 4.18 -4.80 8.45
CA LEU A 120 4.04 -4.83 6.99
C LEU A 120 2.70 -5.41 6.55
N LYS A 121 2.21 -6.50 7.16
CA LYS A 121 0.92 -7.09 6.79
C LYS A 121 -0.23 -6.10 6.96
N LYS A 122 -0.30 -5.43 8.10
CA LYS A 122 -1.33 -4.42 8.36
C LYS A 122 -1.11 -3.18 7.49
N ALA A 123 0.12 -2.70 7.38
CA ALA A 123 0.44 -1.55 6.55
C ALA A 123 0.07 -1.78 5.06
N CYS A 124 0.36 -2.95 4.49
CA CYS A 124 -0.09 -3.33 3.14
C CYS A 124 -1.62 -3.45 3.04
N LEU A 125 -2.29 -3.94 4.09
CA LEU A 125 -3.75 -4.04 4.12
C LEU A 125 -4.42 -2.65 4.09
N HIS A 126 -3.89 -1.70 4.85
CA HIS A 126 -4.36 -0.30 4.90
C HIS A 126 -3.69 0.62 3.87
N LYS A 127 -2.78 0.07 3.04
CA LYS A 127 -1.93 0.79 2.07
C LYS A 127 -1.21 2.01 2.66
N SER A 128 -0.69 1.81 3.87
CA SER A 128 0.03 2.78 4.70
C SER A 128 1.47 2.96 4.22
N ILE A 129 1.70 3.88 3.29
CA ILE A 129 2.97 4.03 2.56
C ILE A 129 4.15 4.38 3.47
N ASN A 130 3.98 5.30 4.43
CA ASN A 130 5.09 5.65 5.33
C ASN A 130 5.45 4.45 6.22
N PHE A 131 4.43 3.72 6.70
CA PHE A 131 4.65 2.54 7.53
C PHE A 131 5.26 1.37 6.75
N ILE A 132 4.87 1.16 5.48
CA ILE A 132 5.50 0.19 4.58
C ILE A 132 6.98 0.53 4.40
N ARG A 133 7.31 1.79 4.04
CA ARG A 133 8.69 2.25 3.83
C ARG A 133 9.55 2.02 5.06
N ALA A 134 9.10 2.51 6.22
CA ALA A 134 9.84 2.41 7.47
C ALA A 134 10.05 0.95 7.90
N SER A 135 9.07 0.08 7.67
CA SER A 135 9.18 -1.34 8.02
C SER A 135 10.17 -2.10 7.13
N PHE A 136 10.24 -1.75 5.84
CA PHE A 136 11.23 -2.34 4.91
C PHE A 136 12.68 -1.92 5.17
N GLU A 137 12.94 -0.84 5.90
CA GLU A 137 14.29 -0.52 6.37
C GLU A 137 14.83 -1.56 7.37
N VAL A 138 13.92 -2.27 8.05
CA VAL A 138 14.25 -3.28 9.06
C VAL A 138 14.15 -4.69 8.51
N VAL A 139 13.09 -5.00 7.75
CA VAL A 139 12.90 -6.32 7.12
C VAL A 139 13.65 -6.38 5.80
N LYS A 140 14.89 -6.88 5.85
CA LYS A 140 15.79 -6.94 4.69
C LYS A 140 15.40 -7.97 3.63
N SER A 141 14.63 -9.00 3.98
CA SER A 141 14.19 -10.02 3.04
C SER A 141 12.90 -10.72 3.51
N LEU A 142 12.07 -11.08 2.54
CA LEU A 142 10.82 -11.81 2.73
C LEU A 142 10.96 -13.27 2.27
N SER A 143 10.31 -14.18 2.99
CA SER A 143 10.01 -15.51 2.46
C SER A 143 9.01 -15.40 1.30
N ASN A 144 8.80 -16.49 0.56
CA ASN A 144 7.82 -16.48 -0.53
C ASN A 144 6.40 -16.29 0.02
N GLU A 145 6.08 -16.96 1.12
CA GLU A 145 4.79 -16.89 1.79
C GLU A 145 4.52 -15.49 2.35
N GLU A 146 5.55 -14.84 2.92
CA GLU A 146 5.44 -13.46 3.38
C GLU A 146 5.19 -12.51 2.21
N PHE A 147 5.95 -12.63 1.12
CA PHE A 147 5.76 -11.80 -0.08
C PHE A 147 4.35 -11.96 -0.66
N GLU A 148 3.88 -13.20 -0.84
CA GLU A 148 2.53 -13.48 -1.35
C GLU A 148 1.45 -12.89 -0.42
N SER A 149 1.61 -13.05 0.90
CA SER A 149 0.69 -12.47 1.87
C SER A 149 0.65 -10.94 1.78
N LEU A 150 1.79 -10.27 1.64
CA LEU A 150 1.83 -8.81 1.52
C LEU A 150 1.23 -8.35 0.19
N LEU A 151 1.54 -9.04 -0.91
CA LEU A 151 1.00 -8.77 -2.24
C LEU A 151 -0.53 -8.87 -2.27
N HIS A 152 -1.09 -9.92 -1.68
CA HIS A 152 -2.54 -10.07 -1.53
C HIS A 152 -3.14 -8.96 -0.67
N ASN A 153 -2.48 -8.56 0.42
CA ASN A 153 -2.95 -7.46 1.27
C ASN A 153 -2.94 -6.12 0.54
N CYS A 154 -1.92 -5.82 -0.27
CA CYS A 154 -1.87 -4.61 -1.10
C CYS A 154 -3.07 -4.54 -2.05
N LEU A 155 -3.40 -5.65 -2.73
CA LEU A 155 -4.46 -5.70 -3.74
C LEU A 155 -5.89 -5.80 -3.16
N ARG A 156 -6.02 -6.14 -1.87
CA ARG A 156 -7.32 -6.28 -1.23
C ARG A 156 -7.92 -4.91 -0.92
N VAL A 157 -9.17 -4.68 -1.32
CA VAL A 157 -9.96 -3.53 -0.88
C VAL A 157 -11.00 -4.03 0.13
N GLU A 158 -10.90 -3.58 1.38
CA GLU A 158 -11.89 -3.85 2.43
C GLU A 158 -12.64 -2.55 2.76
N GLU A 159 -13.97 -2.60 2.78
CA GLU A 159 -14.80 -1.47 3.20
C GLU A 159 -14.43 -1.04 4.63
N GLY A 160 -14.19 0.25 4.85
CA GLY A 160 -13.93 0.82 6.17
C GLY A 160 -12.50 0.65 6.70
N LYS A 161 -11.59 0.06 5.92
CA LYS A 161 -10.14 0.02 6.21
C LYS A 161 -9.33 0.92 5.29
N GLU A 162 -9.99 1.93 4.72
CA GLU A 162 -9.29 2.97 3.99
C GLU A 162 -8.49 3.86 4.95
N LYS A 163 -7.32 4.30 4.48
CA LYS A 163 -6.50 5.28 5.18
C LYS A 163 -7.30 6.56 5.45
N VAL A 164 -7.08 7.21 6.59
CA VAL A 164 -7.63 8.55 6.85
C VAL A 164 -6.88 9.54 5.98
N HIS A 165 -7.46 9.86 4.83
CA HIS A 165 -6.90 10.78 3.87
C HIS A 165 -7.00 12.23 4.35
N PHE A 166 -5.87 12.82 4.73
CA PHE A 166 -5.74 14.28 4.83
C PHE A 166 -5.51 14.95 3.46
N VAL A 167 -5.15 14.16 2.44
CA VAL A 167 -4.96 14.57 1.04
C VAL A 167 -5.80 13.65 0.16
N TYR A 168 -6.54 14.19 -0.80
CA TYR A 168 -7.37 13.42 -1.74
C TYR A 168 -6.49 12.50 -2.62
N HIS A 169 -6.29 11.25 -2.19
CA HIS A 169 -5.76 10.17 -3.02
C HIS A 169 -6.90 9.19 -3.35
N MET A 170 -6.86 8.57 -4.53
CA MET A 170 -7.75 7.45 -4.86
C MET A 170 -7.14 6.16 -4.31
N ILE A 171 -7.97 5.21 -3.88
CA ILE A 171 -7.53 3.93 -3.33
C ILE A 171 -6.60 3.17 -4.30
N GLU A 172 -6.84 3.31 -5.61
CA GLU A 172 -5.99 2.74 -6.66
C GLU A 172 -4.56 3.31 -6.64
N GLY A 173 -4.41 4.59 -6.28
CA GLY A 173 -3.11 5.22 -6.11
C GLY A 173 -2.34 4.70 -4.90
N ASP A 174 -3.02 4.50 -3.77
CA ASP A 174 -2.42 3.91 -2.59
C ASP A 174 -2.00 2.45 -2.84
N ILE A 175 -2.84 1.67 -3.55
CA ILE A 175 -2.47 0.32 -3.99
C ILE A 175 -1.25 0.37 -4.89
N TYR A 176 -1.23 1.28 -5.88
CA TYR A 176 -0.12 1.45 -6.79
C TYR A 176 1.19 1.72 -6.03
N GLU A 177 1.18 2.70 -5.12
CA GLU A 177 2.38 3.06 -4.34
C GLU A 177 2.84 1.92 -3.43
N ALA A 178 1.90 1.22 -2.78
CA ALA A 178 2.23 0.07 -1.93
C ALA A 178 2.88 -1.07 -2.73
N LEU A 179 2.37 -1.35 -3.94
CA LEU A 179 2.96 -2.33 -4.86
C LEU A 179 4.30 -1.88 -5.42
N GLU A 180 4.46 -0.59 -5.74
CA GLU A 180 5.73 0.00 -6.19
C GLU A 180 6.84 -0.31 -5.17
N TYR A 181 6.58 -0.03 -3.88
CA TYR A 181 7.52 -0.36 -2.81
C TYR A 181 7.77 -1.86 -2.64
N LEU A 182 6.70 -2.66 -2.65
CA LEU A 182 6.82 -4.11 -2.47
C LEU A 182 7.68 -4.74 -3.58
N PHE A 183 7.47 -4.35 -4.83
CA PHE A 183 8.24 -4.85 -5.97
C PHE A 183 9.66 -4.31 -6.00
N GLU A 184 9.88 -3.03 -5.67
CA GLU A 184 11.23 -2.47 -5.62
C GLU A 184 12.13 -3.23 -4.64
N LYS A 185 11.59 -3.60 -3.46
CA LYS A 185 12.32 -4.30 -2.41
C LYS A 185 12.45 -5.81 -2.61
N ASN A 186 11.68 -6.41 -3.53
CA ASN A 186 11.58 -7.86 -3.69
C ASN A 186 11.58 -8.28 -5.17
N LYS A 187 12.41 -7.64 -6.02
CA LYS A 187 12.46 -7.90 -7.46
C LYS A 187 12.75 -9.35 -7.81
N GLU A 188 13.49 -10.07 -6.96
CA GLU A 188 13.80 -11.49 -7.12
C GLU A 188 12.58 -12.41 -7.00
N LYS A 189 11.45 -11.91 -6.46
CA LYS A 189 10.19 -12.66 -6.29
C LYS A 189 9.26 -12.58 -7.51
N ALA A 190 9.73 -12.01 -8.63
CA ALA A 190 9.00 -11.89 -9.89
C ALA A 190 8.25 -13.16 -10.32
N SER A 191 8.81 -14.34 -10.06
CA SER A 191 8.21 -15.64 -10.43
C SER A 191 6.90 -15.95 -9.69
N LEU A 192 6.66 -15.37 -8.51
CA LEU A 192 5.47 -15.60 -7.69
C LEU A 192 4.26 -14.79 -8.16
N ILE A 193 4.47 -13.78 -8.99
CA ILE A 193 3.40 -12.92 -9.50
C ILE A 193 2.68 -13.67 -10.63
N SER A 194 1.47 -14.14 -10.40
CA SER A 194 0.71 -14.88 -11.42
C SER A 194 0.08 -13.95 -12.46
N ASP A 195 -0.35 -14.51 -13.59
CA ASP A 195 -1.10 -13.76 -14.62
C ASP A 195 -2.40 -13.14 -14.07
N GLU A 196 -3.03 -13.77 -13.09
CA GLU A 196 -4.22 -13.23 -12.42
C GLU A 196 -3.87 -12.00 -11.59
N ILE A 197 -2.74 -12.02 -10.89
CA ILE A 197 -2.25 -10.84 -10.16
C ILE A 197 -1.89 -9.72 -11.13
N VAL A 198 -1.20 -10.04 -12.24
CA VAL A 198 -0.90 -9.04 -13.28
C VAL A 198 -2.17 -8.41 -13.82
N LYS A 199 -3.21 -9.22 -14.06
CA LYS A 199 -4.53 -8.71 -14.48
C LYS A 199 -5.12 -7.74 -13.45
N GLN A 200 -5.05 -8.06 -12.15
CA GLN A 200 -5.54 -7.19 -11.09
C GLN A 200 -4.80 -5.85 -11.07
N ILE A 201 -3.47 -5.89 -11.20
CA ILE A 201 -2.62 -4.68 -11.27
C ILE A 201 -3.01 -3.84 -12.48
N LEU A 202 -3.13 -4.44 -13.66
CA LEU A 202 -3.54 -3.74 -14.88
C LEU A 202 -4.94 -3.13 -14.79
N CYS A 203 -5.82 -3.65 -13.92
CA CYS A 203 -7.15 -3.07 -13.69
C CYS A 203 -7.12 -1.86 -12.74
N LEU A 204 -5.98 -1.46 -12.19
CA LEU A 204 -5.87 -0.26 -11.37
C LEU A 204 -6.01 0.97 -12.30
N GLU A 205 -7.15 1.65 -12.24
CA GLU A 205 -7.40 2.88 -12.98
C GLU A 205 -6.69 4.06 -12.29
N TYR A 206 -5.37 4.08 -12.40
CA TYR A 206 -4.51 5.08 -11.78
C TYR A 206 -3.37 5.51 -12.70
N GLU A 207 -3.10 6.81 -12.69
CA GLU A 207 -1.92 7.42 -13.28
C GLU A 207 -1.32 8.37 -12.25
N LYS A 208 -0.01 8.26 -12.04
CA LYS A 208 0.69 9.02 -11.02
C LYS A 208 0.75 10.50 -11.41
N PRO A 209 0.26 11.43 -10.56
CA PRO A 209 0.19 12.84 -10.91
C PRO A 209 1.56 13.42 -11.29
N GLY A 210 1.64 14.07 -12.45
CA GLY A 210 2.88 14.70 -12.92
C GLY A 210 3.94 13.74 -13.46
N SER A 211 3.61 12.46 -13.65
CA SER A 211 4.40 11.51 -14.43
C SER A 211 3.53 10.75 -15.43
N CYS A 212 4.14 9.98 -16.33
CA CYS A 212 3.44 9.04 -17.21
C CYS A 212 3.39 7.63 -16.60
N GLN A 213 3.56 7.50 -15.28
CA GLN A 213 3.65 6.19 -14.62
C GLN A 213 2.28 5.66 -14.25
N GLY A 214 2.06 4.37 -14.51
CA GLY A 214 0.83 3.66 -14.19
C GLY A 214 1.06 2.16 -14.10
N PRO A 215 -0.01 1.34 -14.11
CA PRO A 215 0.08 -0.10 -13.90
C PRO A 215 1.07 -0.84 -14.80
N LEU A 216 1.29 -0.34 -16.02
CA LEU A 216 2.28 -0.91 -16.94
C LEU A 216 3.70 -0.84 -16.38
N ASP A 217 4.06 0.24 -15.68
CA ASP A 217 5.36 0.40 -15.03
C ASP A 217 5.57 -0.59 -13.89
N LEU A 218 4.50 -0.93 -13.14
CA LEU A 218 4.57 -1.98 -12.14
C LEU A 218 4.85 -3.35 -12.78
N ILE A 219 4.21 -3.65 -13.91
CA ILE A 219 4.47 -4.90 -14.65
C ILE A 219 5.90 -4.93 -15.19
N LEU A 220 6.40 -3.81 -15.72
CA LEU A 220 7.80 -3.72 -16.12
C LEU A 220 8.75 -3.95 -14.94
N THR A 221 8.45 -3.35 -13.79
CA THR A 221 9.28 -3.47 -12.57
C THR A 221 9.31 -4.90 -12.06
N CYS A 222 8.19 -5.62 -12.13
CA CYS A 222 8.04 -6.92 -11.46
C CYS A 222 8.16 -8.14 -12.40
N LYS A 223 7.90 -7.99 -13.70
CA LYS A 223 7.97 -9.07 -14.71
C LYS A 223 8.89 -8.77 -15.87
N GLY A 224 9.23 -7.51 -16.09
CA GLY A 224 10.09 -7.08 -17.19
C GLY A 224 9.39 -6.94 -18.54
N LYS A 225 10.12 -6.33 -19.47
CA LYS A 225 9.66 -5.98 -20.82
C LYS A 225 9.25 -7.19 -21.66
N GLU A 226 10.08 -8.23 -21.68
CA GLU A 226 9.83 -9.42 -22.51
C GLU A 226 8.51 -10.10 -22.13
N TYR A 227 8.24 -10.22 -20.82
CA TYR A 227 6.98 -10.76 -20.34
C TYR A 227 5.80 -9.88 -20.79
N LEU A 228 5.87 -8.55 -20.58
CA LEU A 228 4.79 -7.65 -20.99
C LEU A 228 4.51 -7.74 -22.50
N GLN A 229 5.57 -7.77 -23.31
CA GLN A 229 5.46 -7.86 -24.77
C GLN A 229 4.80 -9.16 -25.20
N GLU A 230 5.32 -10.32 -24.77
CA GLU A 230 4.85 -11.62 -25.25
C GLU A 230 3.52 -12.06 -24.62
N HIS A 231 3.32 -11.78 -23.33
CA HIS A 231 2.16 -12.28 -22.60
C HIS A 231 0.96 -11.36 -22.63
N TRP A 232 1.10 -10.07 -22.96
CA TRP A 232 0.01 -9.11 -22.88
C TRP A 232 -0.19 -8.27 -24.16
N ILE A 233 0.88 -7.83 -24.80
CA ILE A 233 0.79 -6.97 -25.99
C ILE A 233 0.62 -7.81 -27.27
N ASN A 234 1.49 -8.79 -27.51
CA ASN A 234 1.56 -9.54 -28.76
C ASN A 234 0.37 -10.49 -29.00
N ASN A 235 -0.43 -10.78 -27.98
CA ASN A 235 -1.55 -11.72 -28.05
C ASN A 235 -2.91 -11.05 -27.79
N ASP A 236 -2.95 -9.72 -27.91
CA ASP A 236 -4.13 -8.86 -27.77
C ASP A 236 -4.79 -8.87 -26.38
N ARG A 237 -4.20 -9.56 -25.37
CA ARG A 237 -4.79 -9.67 -24.02
C ARG A 237 -4.96 -8.31 -23.35
N LEU A 238 -3.97 -7.42 -23.47
CA LEU A 238 -4.04 -6.07 -22.90
C LEU A 238 -5.14 -5.24 -23.55
N ALA A 239 -5.20 -5.25 -24.89
CA ALA A 239 -6.20 -4.50 -25.64
C ALA A 239 -7.62 -4.96 -25.31
N LYS A 240 -7.84 -6.28 -25.26
CA LYS A 240 -9.12 -6.88 -24.86
C LYS A 240 -9.47 -6.53 -23.42
N LEU A 241 -8.52 -6.62 -22.49
CA LEU A 241 -8.74 -6.25 -21.09
C LEU A 241 -9.23 -4.81 -20.96
N ILE A 242 -8.56 -3.86 -21.62
CA ILE A 242 -8.93 -2.44 -21.59
C ILE A 242 -10.36 -2.23 -22.09
N VAL A 243 -10.73 -2.85 -23.21
CA VAL A 243 -12.09 -2.72 -23.78
C VAL A 243 -13.14 -3.38 -22.90
N GLU A 244 -12.91 -4.63 -22.49
CA GLU A 244 -13.85 -5.42 -21.67
C GLU A 244 -14.12 -4.77 -20.32
N LYS A 245 -13.09 -4.18 -19.70
CA LYS A 245 -13.18 -3.55 -18.38
C LYS A 245 -13.36 -2.04 -18.44
N ARG A 246 -13.35 -1.44 -19.64
CA ARG A 246 -13.51 0.01 -19.88
C ARG A 246 -12.46 0.83 -19.10
N LEU A 247 -11.19 0.42 -19.20
CA LEU A 247 -10.06 0.99 -18.49
C LEU A 247 -9.56 2.25 -19.22
N VAL A 248 -10.13 3.42 -18.87
CA VAL A 248 -9.89 4.69 -19.54
C VAL A 248 -8.46 5.18 -19.26
N ILE A 249 -8.05 5.14 -18.00
CA ILE A 249 -6.75 5.64 -17.55
C ILE A 249 -5.65 4.71 -18.07
N LEU A 250 -5.81 3.38 -17.98
CA LEU A 250 -4.83 2.46 -18.55
C LEU A 250 -4.72 2.63 -20.07
N GLY A 251 -5.84 2.87 -20.76
CA GLY A 251 -5.88 3.13 -22.19
C GLY A 251 -5.12 4.41 -22.58
N GLY A 252 -5.28 5.48 -21.80
CA GLY A 252 -4.51 6.72 -21.95
C GLY A 252 -3.01 6.50 -21.68
N ASN A 253 -2.70 5.86 -20.54
CA ASN A 253 -1.34 5.52 -20.14
C ASN A 253 -0.61 4.68 -21.20
N LEU A 254 -1.29 3.76 -21.88
CA LEU A 254 -0.72 2.98 -22.98
C LEU A 254 -0.22 3.87 -24.14
N ILE A 255 -0.92 4.98 -24.44
CA ILE A 255 -0.51 5.94 -25.47
C ILE A 255 0.74 6.69 -25.02
N ASP A 256 0.75 7.19 -23.78
CA ASP A 256 1.90 7.93 -23.25
C ASP A 256 3.13 7.03 -23.10
N PHE A 257 2.91 5.78 -22.71
CA PHE A 257 3.92 4.74 -22.62
C PHE A 257 4.56 4.43 -23.98
N HIS A 258 3.80 4.47 -25.09
CA HIS A 258 4.34 4.35 -26.45
C HIS A 258 5.39 5.43 -26.76
N THR A 259 5.23 6.63 -26.19
CA THR A 259 6.11 7.77 -26.47
C THR A 259 7.33 7.84 -25.54
N SER A 260 7.29 7.13 -24.41
CA SER A 260 8.24 7.30 -23.31
C SER A 260 9.01 6.02 -22.94
N SER A 261 8.62 4.86 -23.48
CA SER A 261 9.20 3.55 -23.17
C SER A 261 9.75 2.84 -24.40
N ASP A 262 10.77 2.00 -24.22
CA ASP A 262 11.33 1.16 -25.31
C ASP A 262 10.39 -0.01 -25.70
N VAL A 263 9.25 -0.17 -25.04
CA VAL A 263 8.27 -1.23 -25.30
C VAL A 263 7.42 -0.88 -26.51
N ASP A 264 7.37 -1.77 -27.50
CA ASP A 264 6.53 -1.58 -28.67
C ASP A 264 5.09 -2.00 -28.39
N VAL A 265 4.28 -1.01 -28.00
CA VAL A 265 2.84 -1.16 -27.74
C VAL A 265 1.98 -0.93 -28.98
N LYS A 266 2.57 -0.67 -30.16
CA LYS A 266 1.83 -0.32 -31.38
C LYS A 266 0.77 -1.36 -31.72
N LYS A 267 1.12 -2.64 -31.60
CA LYS A 267 0.19 -3.76 -31.84
C LYS A 267 -1.05 -3.73 -30.93
N ALA A 268 -0.89 -3.39 -29.65
CA ALA A 268 -2.02 -3.25 -28.74
C ALA A 268 -2.90 -2.06 -29.11
N ILE A 269 -2.29 -0.89 -29.37
CA ILE A 269 -3.00 0.35 -29.72
C ILE A 269 -3.75 0.22 -31.06
N GLU A 270 -3.18 -0.47 -32.03
CA GLU A 270 -3.78 -0.71 -33.35
C GLU A 270 -4.87 -1.80 -33.33
N HIS A 271 -5.10 -2.47 -32.19
CA HIS A 271 -6.19 -3.43 -32.05
C HIS A 271 -7.54 -2.74 -32.36
N PRO A 272 -8.35 -3.25 -33.31
CA PRO A 272 -9.52 -2.54 -33.83
C PRO A 272 -10.51 -2.06 -32.77
N GLU A 273 -10.81 -2.94 -31.79
CA GLU A 273 -11.77 -2.63 -30.72
C GLU A 273 -11.22 -1.59 -29.74
N LEU A 274 -9.91 -1.62 -29.45
CA LEU A 274 -9.29 -0.64 -28.56
C LEU A 274 -9.24 0.72 -29.25
N LYS A 275 -8.84 0.75 -30.53
CA LYS A 275 -8.79 1.97 -31.34
C LYS A 275 -10.15 2.66 -31.41
N ASP A 276 -11.23 1.91 -31.68
CA ASP A 276 -12.60 2.44 -31.68
C ASP A 276 -13.00 2.94 -30.29
N TYR A 277 -12.72 2.17 -29.23
CA TYR A 277 -13.00 2.57 -27.85
C TYR A 277 -12.31 3.89 -27.46
N LEU A 278 -10.99 3.98 -27.64
CA LEU A 278 -10.19 5.17 -27.33
C LEU A 278 -10.64 6.40 -28.14
N THR A 279 -10.98 6.21 -29.41
CA THR A 279 -11.50 7.28 -30.27
C THR A 279 -12.83 7.83 -29.74
N ARG A 280 -13.74 6.95 -29.30
CA ARG A 280 -15.07 7.34 -28.77
C ARG A 280 -14.98 8.13 -27.47
N ILE A 281 -13.99 7.83 -26.63
CA ILE A 281 -13.78 8.54 -25.36
C ILE A 281 -12.87 9.78 -25.52
N GLY A 282 -12.43 10.09 -26.74
CA GLY A 282 -11.78 11.36 -27.07
C GLY A 282 -10.25 11.34 -27.09
N TYR A 283 -9.60 10.18 -26.94
CA TYR A 283 -8.15 10.07 -27.12
C TYR A 283 -7.79 10.11 -28.60
N LYS A 284 -6.94 11.07 -28.99
CA LYS A 284 -6.41 11.18 -30.36
C LYS A 284 -5.13 10.38 -30.48
N LEU A 285 -5.18 9.28 -31.22
CA LEU A 285 -4.00 8.50 -31.58
C LEU A 285 -3.18 9.23 -32.64
N ASN A 286 -2.25 10.08 -32.22
CA ASN A 286 -1.20 10.61 -33.09
C ASN A 286 -0.07 9.58 -33.15
N ILE A 287 -0.31 8.45 -33.82
CA ILE A 287 0.76 7.48 -34.10
C ILE A 287 1.45 8.01 -35.37
N PRO A 288 2.70 8.51 -35.30
CA PRO A 288 3.42 8.88 -36.51
C PRO A 288 3.55 7.64 -37.40
N GLU A 289 3.10 7.76 -38.65
CA GLU A 289 3.31 6.72 -39.66
C GLU A 289 4.82 6.56 -39.86
N ALA A 290 5.29 5.31 -39.75
CA ALA A 290 6.69 4.93 -39.93
C ALA A 290 7.10 4.97 -41.41
#